data_AF-A0A5P9WL13-F1
#
_entry.id   AF-A0A5P9WL13-F1
#
_cell.length_a   1.000
_cell.length_b   1.000
_cell.length_c   1.000
_cell.angle_alpha   90.00
_cell.angle_beta   90.00
_cell.angle_gamma   90.00
#
_symmetry.space_group_name_H-M   'P 1'
#
loop_
_entity.id
_entity.type
_entity.pdbx_description
1 polymer ?
#
loop_
_entity_poly.entity_id
_entity_poly.type
_entity_poly.pdbx_seq_one_letter_code
_entity_poly.pdbx_strand_id
1 'polypeptide(L)'
;MARLPVPHLVGEPRLEADFAPGTLPDGLAESLARFLEEAEPVRFSPGTLPDPFSDSARLRVRVGIMTDGRWVWALAWADHVRQHRVAPPPAFVRHVVSLRFSAPEVSVERARDIARAEGLPLPD
;
A
#
# COMPACT_ATOMS: atom_id res chain seq x y z
N MET A 1 -12.23 14.22 1.24
CA MET A 1 -11.89 12.89 1.79
C MET A 1 -12.15 11.87 0.71
N ALA A 2 -11.40 10.79 0.69
CA ALA A 2 -11.60 9.72 -0.28
C ALA A 2 -11.61 8.35 0.40
N ARG A 3 -12.46 7.45 -0.11
CA ARG A 3 -12.61 6.11 0.41
C ARG A 3 -11.56 5.20 -0.23
N LEU A 4 -10.67 4.63 0.59
CA LEU A 4 -9.56 3.78 0.13
C LEU A 4 -9.58 2.42 0.82
N PRO A 5 -9.07 1.36 0.15
CA PRO A 5 -8.79 0.09 0.80
C PRO A 5 -7.68 0.25 1.84
N VAL A 6 -7.96 -0.21 3.06
CA VAL A 6 -7.09 -0.07 4.22
C VAL A 6 -5.97 -1.13 4.16
N PRO A 7 -4.70 -0.77 4.41
CA PRO A 7 -3.65 -1.77 4.66
C PRO A 7 -4.09 -2.68 5.79
N HIS A 8 -4.04 -4.00 5.57
CA HIS A 8 -4.53 -5.00 6.52
C HIS A 8 -3.50 -6.11 6.68
N LEU A 9 -3.65 -6.92 7.73
CA LEU A 9 -2.82 -8.10 7.92
C LEU A 9 -3.24 -9.18 6.92
N VAL A 10 -2.27 -9.98 6.47
CA VAL A 10 -2.53 -11.11 5.57
C VAL A 10 -3.62 -12.01 6.17
N GLY A 11 -4.69 -12.27 5.39
CA GLY A 11 -5.80 -13.14 5.79
C GLY A 11 -6.88 -12.46 6.65
N GLU A 12 -6.68 -11.21 7.07
CA GLU A 12 -7.76 -10.38 7.62
C GLU A 12 -8.61 -9.78 6.49
N PRO A 13 -9.90 -9.49 6.74
CA PRO A 13 -10.75 -8.90 5.72
C PRO A 13 -10.24 -7.52 5.29
N ARG A 14 -10.23 -7.28 3.98
CA ARG A 14 -9.97 -5.97 3.40
C ARG A 14 -11.12 -5.03 3.72
N LEU A 15 -10.82 -3.99 4.49
CA LEU A 15 -11.76 -2.93 4.83
C LEU A 15 -11.51 -1.69 3.97
N GLU A 16 -12.51 -0.81 3.92
CA GLU A 16 -12.39 0.53 3.33
C GLU A 16 -12.64 1.58 4.41
N ALA A 17 -11.90 2.68 4.36
CA ALA A 17 -12.07 3.82 5.25
C ALA A 17 -11.86 5.13 4.49
N ASP A 18 -12.34 6.23 5.09
CA ASP A 18 -12.17 7.56 4.54
C ASP A 18 -10.84 8.18 5.00
N PHE A 19 -10.09 8.71 4.04
CA PHE A 19 -8.81 9.34 4.27
C PHE A 19 -8.79 10.78 3.77
N ALA A 20 -7.92 11.60 4.35
CA ALA A 20 -7.74 13.00 3.99
C ALA A 20 -6.28 13.29 3.63
N PRO A 21 -6.02 14.15 2.62
CA PRO A 21 -4.68 14.60 2.28
C PRO A 21 -4.11 15.50 3.37
N GLY A 22 -2.78 15.66 3.39
CA GLY A 22 -2.07 16.55 4.32
C GLY A 22 -2.09 16.09 5.78
N THR A 23 -2.44 14.83 6.05
CA THR A 23 -2.55 14.26 7.40
C THR A 23 -1.24 13.66 7.91
N LEU A 24 -0.25 13.48 7.03
CA LEU A 24 1.07 12.97 7.35
C LEU A 24 2.14 14.10 7.35
N PRO A 25 3.05 14.15 8.33
CA PRO A 25 4.18 15.09 8.32
C PRO A 25 5.13 14.86 7.14
N ASP A 26 5.70 15.94 6.58
CA ASP A 26 6.54 15.90 5.37
C ASP A 26 7.70 14.91 5.46
N GLY A 27 8.45 14.93 6.56
CA GLY A 27 9.62 14.06 6.74
C GLY A 27 9.28 12.57 6.81
N LEU A 28 8.05 12.24 7.24
CA LEU A 28 7.58 10.86 7.32
C LEU A 28 7.04 10.35 5.97
N ALA A 29 6.46 11.25 5.16
CA ALA A 29 5.84 10.91 3.89
C ALA A 29 6.80 10.26 2.91
N GLU A 30 7.99 10.82 2.71
CA GLU A 30 8.96 10.29 1.74
C GLU A 30 9.45 8.89 2.15
N SER A 31 9.81 8.71 3.43
CA SER A 31 10.27 7.42 3.94
C SER A 31 9.20 6.34 3.86
N LEU A 32 7.95 6.70 4.16
CA LEU A 32 6.81 5.79 4.11
C LEU A 32 6.41 5.45 2.67
N ALA A 33 6.38 6.43 1.77
CA ALA A 33 6.09 6.20 0.35
C ALA A 33 7.11 5.26 -0.29
N ARG A 34 8.40 5.45 0.01
CA ARG A 34 9.46 4.56 -0.44
C ARG A 34 9.27 3.13 0.09
N PHE A 35 9.03 2.95 1.39
CA PHE A 35 8.74 1.63 1.96
C PHE A 35 7.57 0.93 1.26
N LEU A 36 6.48 1.66 1.01
CA LEU A 36 5.28 1.14 0.36
C LEU A 36 5.51 0.69 -1.08
N GLU A 37 6.45 1.35 -1.77
CA GLU A 37 6.81 1.11 -3.17
C GLU A 37 7.85 0.01 -3.35
N GLU A 38 8.86 -0.04 -2.48
CA GLU A 38 9.99 -0.98 -2.56
C GLU A 38 9.69 -2.37 -1.96
N ALA A 39 8.54 -2.52 -1.29
CA ALA A 39 8.12 -3.81 -0.75
C ALA A 39 7.84 -4.85 -1.84
N GLU A 40 7.69 -6.11 -1.44
CA GLU A 40 7.50 -7.21 -2.39
C GLU A 40 6.13 -7.10 -3.08
N PRO A 41 6.09 -7.13 -4.42
CA PRO A 41 4.84 -7.21 -5.18
C PRO A 41 4.23 -8.61 -5.10
N VAL A 42 3.01 -8.72 -4.55
CA VAL A 42 2.21 -9.95 -4.67
C VAL A 42 1.57 -10.04 -6.05
N ARG A 43 1.17 -8.90 -6.60
CA ARG A 43 0.58 -8.80 -7.93
C ARG A 43 0.86 -7.43 -8.53
N PHE A 44 1.54 -7.41 -9.67
CA PHE A 44 1.54 -6.24 -10.54
C PHE A 44 0.39 -6.31 -11.54
N SER A 45 -0.29 -5.18 -11.73
CA SER A 45 -1.17 -4.98 -12.85
C SER A 45 -0.64 -3.78 -13.64
N PRO A 46 -0.41 -3.88 -14.97
CA PRO A 46 0.13 -2.79 -15.77
C PRO A 46 -0.85 -1.60 -15.96
N GLY A 47 -1.82 -1.42 -15.06
CA GLY A 47 -2.85 -0.39 -15.12
C GLY A 47 -2.65 0.74 -14.11
N THR A 48 -3.40 1.81 -14.33
CA THR A 48 -3.53 2.93 -13.38
C THR A 48 -5.00 3.30 -13.20
N LEU A 49 -5.38 3.82 -12.04
CA LEU A 49 -6.71 4.32 -11.72
C LEU A 49 -6.70 5.83 -11.58
N PRO A 50 -7.83 6.54 -11.79
CA PRO A 50 -7.93 7.95 -11.43
C PRO A 50 -7.55 8.18 -9.97
N ASP A 51 -6.78 9.23 -9.72
CA ASP A 51 -6.40 9.60 -8.36
C ASP A 51 -7.61 10.15 -7.60
N PRO A 52 -8.05 9.50 -6.51
CA PRO A 52 -9.27 9.88 -5.80
C PRO A 52 -9.12 11.16 -4.95
N PHE A 53 -7.91 11.72 -4.82
CA PHE A 53 -7.67 12.99 -4.13
C PHE A 53 -7.49 14.17 -5.09
N SER A 54 -7.61 13.94 -6.40
CA SER A 54 -7.41 14.96 -7.42
C SER A 54 -8.62 15.07 -8.34
N ASP A 55 -9.06 16.31 -8.60
CA ASP A 55 -10.08 16.61 -9.60
C ASP A 55 -9.54 16.54 -11.05
N SER A 56 -8.23 16.43 -11.22
CA SER A 56 -7.59 16.27 -12.52
C SER A 56 -7.67 14.82 -13.00
N ALA A 57 -8.35 14.61 -14.13
CA ALA A 57 -8.41 13.31 -14.82
C ALA A 57 -7.05 12.81 -15.34
N ARG A 58 -6.01 13.67 -15.31
CA ARG A 58 -4.63 13.30 -15.70
C ARG A 58 -3.84 12.67 -14.57
N LEU A 59 -4.21 12.94 -13.32
CA LEU A 59 -3.55 12.33 -12.17
C LEU A 59 -4.10 10.93 -11.96
N ARG A 60 -3.18 9.97 -11.96
CA ARG A 60 -3.50 8.55 -11.88
C ARG A 60 -2.56 7.87 -10.90
N VAL A 61 -3.07 6.87 -10.21
CA VAL A 61 -2.34 6.05 -9.23
C VAL A 61 -2.15 4.63 -9.75
N ARG A 62 -1.07 4.00 -9.34
CA ARG A 62 -0.66 2.68 -9.83
C ARG A 62 -1.49 1.57 -9.21
N VAL A 63 -1.80 0.55 -10.02
CA VAL A 63 -2.52 -0.63 -9.56
C VAL A 63 -1.54 -1.76 -9.28
N GLY A 64 -1.63 -2.30 -8.07
CA GLY A 64 -0.83 -3.44 -7.65
C GLY A 64 -1.18 -3.80 -6.22
N ILE A 65 -0.80 -5.00 -5.81
CA ILE A 65 -0.88 -5.46 -4.43
C ILE A 65 0.53 -5.74 -3.96
N MET A 66 0.89 -5.11 -2.84
CA MET A 66 2.22 -5.14 -2.24
C MET A 66 2.15 -5.80 -0.86
N THR A 67 3.26 -6.35 -0.40
CA THR A 67 3.38 -6.96 0.92
C THR A 67 4.79 -6.85 1.50
N ASP A 68 4.90 -6.84 2.82
CA ASP A 68 6.13 -7.06 3.58
C ASP A 68 6.17 -8.44 4.24
N GLY A 69 5.30 -9.36 3.81
CA GLY A 69 5.14 -10.69 4.39
C GLY A 69 4.13 -10.76 5.55
N ARG A 70 3.74 -9.62 6.14
CA ARG A 70 2.77 -9.54 7.25
C ARG A 70 1.54 -8.70 6.92
N TRP A 71 1.74 -7.58 6.23
CA TRP A 71 0.69 -6.68 5.79
C TRP A 71 0.52 -6.74 4.28
N VAL A 72 -0.67 -6.40 3.81
CA VAL A 72 -1.03 -6.30 2.40
C VAL A 72 -1.66 -4.93 2.15
N TRP A 73 -1.25 -4.29 1.06
CA TRP A 73 -1.79 -2.99 0.66
C TRP A 73 -1.84 -2.83 -0.86
N ALA A 74 -2.65 -1.87 -1.32
CA ALA A 74 -2.63 -1.44 -2.71
C ALA A 74 -1.40 -0.57 -2.98
N LEU A 75 -0.71 -0.78 -4.11
CA LEU A 75 0.46 0.02 -4.53
C LEU A 75 0.14 1.53 -4.60
N ALA A 76 -1.10 1.88 -4.91
CA ALA A 76 -1.60 3.25 -4.88
C ALA A 76 -1.33 3.99 -3.56
N TRP A 77 -1.17 3.29 -2.43
CA TRP A 77 -0.78 3.91 -1.16
C TRP A 77 0.56 4.64 -1.25
N ALA A 78 1.53 4.14 -2.01
CA ALA A 78 2.79 4.85 -2.23
C ALA A 78 2.53 6.21 -2.92
N ASP A 79 1.63 6.22 -3.91
CA ASP A 79 1.26 7.43 -4.64
C ASP A 79 0.46 8.41 -3.76
N HIS A 80 -0.51 7.92 -2.98
CA HIS A 80 -1.30 8.74 -2.05
C HIS A 80 -0.44 9.37 -0.96
N VAL A 81 0.52 8.63 -0.41
CA VAL A 81 1.44 9.16 0.61
C VAL A 81 2.38 10.19 -0.01
N ARG A 82 3.00 9.88 -1.16
CA ARG A 82 3.98 10.76 -1.80
C ARG A 82 3.37 12.06 -2.32
N GLN A 83 2.24 11.97 -3.01
CA GLN A 83 1.62 13.12 -3.68
C GLN A 83 0.75 13.94 -2.73
N HIS A 84 0.04 13.27 -1.82
CA HIS A 84 -1.01 13.90 -1.01
C HIS A 84 -0.75 13.86 0.49
N ARG A 85 0.34 13.25 0.96
CA ARG A 85 0.67 13.10 2.39
C ARG A 85 -0.49 12.51 3.18
N VAL A 86 -1.16 11.52 2.61
CA VAL A 86 -2.25 10.79 3.29
C VAL A 86 -1.65 9.88 4.35
N ALA A 87 -2.12 9.94 5.59
CA ALA A 87 -1.69 9.05 6.65
C ALA A 87 -2.37 7.68 6.56
N PRO A 88 -1.62 6.57 6.42
CA PRO A 88 -2.18 5.23 6.59
C PRO A 88 -2.63 4.99 8.04
N PRO A 89 -3.33 3.88 8.32
CA PRO A 89 -3.73 3.53 9.68
C PRO A 89 -2.55 3.56 10.66
N PRO A 90 -2.73 4.09 11.89
CA PRO A 90 -1.64 4.19 12.86
C PRO A 90 -0.97 2.86 13.20
N ALA A 91 -1.72 1.75 13.18
CA ALA A 91 -1.17 0.41 13.41
C ALA A 91 -0.16 -0.01 12.32
N PHE A 92 -0.47 0.30 11.07
CA PHE A 92 0.44 0.07 9.95
C PHE A 92 1.68 0.96 10.05
N VAL A 93 1.51 2.26 10.31
CA VAL A 93 2.64 3.19 10.46
C VAL A 93 3.60 2.74 11.57
N ARG A 94 3.08 2.30 12.73
CA ARG A 94 3.93 1.77 13.82
C ARG A 94 4.73 0.54 13.39
N HIS A 95 4.14 -0.33 12.59
CA HIS A 95 4.82 -1.51 12.06
C HIS A 95 5.95 -1.11 11.09
N VAL A 96 5.70 -0.21 10.14
CA VAL A 96 6.73 0.30 9.22
C VAL A 96 7.88 0.98 9.99
N VAL A 97 7.55 1.77 11.02
CA VAL A 97 8.56 2.41 11.89
C VAL A 97 9.41 1.35 12.62
N SER A 98 8.82 0.25 13.10
CA SER A 98 9.58 -0.85 13.72
C SER A 98 10.54 -1.54 12.76
N LEU A 99 10.21 -1.55 11.47
CA LEU A 99 11.07 -2.04 10.38
C LEU A 99 12.09 -0.99 9.90
N ARG A 100 12.13 0.19 10.54
CA ARG A 100 12.99 1.33 10.15
C ARG A 100 12.82 1.72 8.68
N PHE A 101 11.59 1.64 8.16
CA PHE A 101 11.26 1.97 6.76
C PHE A 101 11.99 1.11 5.71
N SER A 102 12.44 -0.09 6.08
CA SER A 102 13.02 -1.06 5.16
C SER A 102 12.13 -2.28 5.09
N ALA A 103 11.61 -2.58 3.89
CA ALA A 103 10.81 -3.78 3.68
C ALA A 103 11.71 -5.02 3.79
N PRO A 104 11.32 -6.03 4.59
CA PRO A 104 12.02 -7.30 4.62
C PRO A 104 11.86 -8.02 3.28
N GLU A 105 12.85 -8.84 2.93
CA GLU A 105 12.76 -9.76 1.81
C GLU A 105 11.69 -10.82 2.10
N VAL A 106 10.79 -11.05 1.15
CA VAL A 106 9.69 -12.01 1.26
C VAL A 106 10.02 -13.20 0.35
N SER A 107 10.08 -14.41 0.91
CA SER A 107 10.36 -15.60 0.10
C SER A 107 9.23 -15.87 -0.91
N VAL A 108 9.56 -16.55 -2.00
CA VAL A 108 8.60 -16.92 -3.04
C VAL A 108 7.46 -17.77 -2.46
N GLU A 109 7.76 -18.69 -1.54
CA GLU A 109 6.75 -19.50 -0.85
C GLU A 109 5.79 -18.62 -0.05
N ARG A 110 6.33 -17.65 0.70
CA ARG A 110 5.51 -16.73 1.49
C ARG A 110 4.64 -15.85 0.59
N ALA A 111 5.18 -15.34 -0.51
CA ALA A 111 4.42 -14.56 -1.48
C ALA A 111 3.25 -15.37 -2.08
N ARG A 112 3.47 -16.66 -2.41
CA ARG A 112 2.42 -17.58 -2.88
C ARG A 112 1.33 -17.83 -1.84
N ASP A 113 1.72 -18.01 -0.57
CA ASP A 113 0.75 -18.20 0.51
C ASP A 113 -0.10 -16.95 0.75
N ILE A 114 0.50 -15.77 0.64
CA ILE A 114 -0.21 -14.50 0.72
C ILE A 114 -1.17 -14.35 -0.47
N ALA A 115 -0.73 -14.63 -1.69
CA ALA A 115 -1.60 -14.60 -2.86
C ALA A 115 -2.82 -15.52 -2.69
N ARG A 116 -2.63 -16.74 -2.16
CA ARG A 116 -3.73 -17.66 -1.85
C ARG A 116 -4.67 -17.11 -0.77
N ALA A 117 -4.14 -16.58 0.32
CA ALA A 117 -4.93 -16.00 1.41
C ALA A 117 -5.76 -14.78 0.94
N GLU A 118 -5.21 -13.98 0.03
CA GLU A 118 -5.85 -12.81 -0.57
C GLU A 118 -6.78 -13.15 -1.74
N GLY A 119 -6.92 -14.43 -2.10
CA GLY A 119 -7.70 -14.87 -3.26
C GLY A 119 -7.18 -14.34 -4.60
N LEU A 120 -5.90 -14.00 -4.66
CA LEU A 120 -5.24 -13.51 -5.87
C LEU A 120 -4.80 -14.71 -6.74
N PRO A 121 -4.87 -14.58 -8.08
CA PRO A 121 -4.29 -15.57 -8.97
C PRO A 121 -2.80 -15.68 -8.68
N LEU A 122 -2.29 -16.91 -8.61
CA LEU A 122 -0.87 -17.16 -8.39
C LEU A 122 -0.07 -16.65 -9.60
N PRO A 123 1.09 -16.01 -9.38
CA PRO A 123 2.02 -15.77 -10.47
C PRO A 123 2.49 -17.13 -11.03
N ASP A 124 2.47 -17.27 -12.35
CA ASP A 124 2.91 -18.46 -13.10
C ASP A 124 4.37 -18.86 -12.76
#